data_AF-A0A2V8M491-F1
#
_entry.id   AF-A0A2V8M491-F1
#
_cell.length_a   1.000
_cell.length_b   1.000
_cell.length_c   1.000
_cell.angle_alpha   90.00
_cell.angle_beta   90.00
_cell.angle_gamma   90.00
#
_symmetry.space_group_name_H-M   'P 1'
#
loop_
_entity.id
_entity.type
_entity.pdbx_description
1 polymer ?
#
loop_
_entity_poly.entity_id
_entity_poly.type
_entity_poly.pdbx_seq_one_letter_code
_entity_poly.pdbx_strand_id
1 'polypeptide(L)'
;KWLNEIAHTNPLWLHTSHAARLGVRTGDLVRVETEIGHFVVRAWVTEGIKPGIVACSHHMGRWKTHENGQKQMMATVRLDHEGDQWGLKRESGAGPYESSDADTLRIWWNDVGVHQNLTFPVHPDPISGMHCWHQAVRVRPAEPTDKYGDIHVDTAKSREVYKKWLAQTRPAAEYSPNGERRPYWMLRPLKPAREFYKLPNQLT
;
A
#
# COMPACT_ATOMS: atom_id res chain seq x y z
N LYS A 1 11.82 -15.94 -4.01
CA LYS A 1 11.27 -16.96 -4.92
C LYS A 1 10.47 -18.00 -4.13
N TRP A 2 11.12 -18.85 -3.34
CA TRP A 2 10.48 -19.89 -2.53
C TRP A 2 9.35 -19.41 -1.61
N LEU A 3 9.54 -18.29 -0.90
CA LEU A 3 8.47 -17.75 -0.04
C LEU A 3 7.18 -17.40 -0.81
N ASN A 4 7.31 -16.92 -2.05
CA ASN A 4 6.15 -16.55 -2.85
C ASN A 4 5.36 -17.78 -3.34
N GLU A 5 6.00 -18.95 -3.42
CA GLU A 5 5.31 -20.19 -3.76
C GLU A 5 4.19 -20.50 -2.75
N ILE A 6 4.43 -20.19 -1.47
CA ILE A 6 3.46 -20.42 -0.38
C ILE A 6 2.67 -19.16 0.01
N ALA A 7 3.18 -17.96 -0.30
CA ALA A 7 2.57 -16.69 0.07
C ALA A 7 2.72 -15.63 -1.04
N HIS A 8 1.85 -15.67 -2.04
CA HIS A 8 1.84 -14.71 -3.18
C HIS A 8 0.59 -13.82 -3.23
N THR A 9 -0.35 -13.95 -2.29
CA THR A 9 -1.59 -13.16 -2.27
C THR A 9 -1.75 -12.39 -0.96
N ASN A 10 -2.54 -11.32 -0.98
CA ASN A 10 -2.93 -10.55 0.20
C ASN A 10 -4.45 -10.29 0.22
N PRO A 11 -5.28 -11.33 0.44
CA PRO A 11 -6.71 -11.12 0.57
C PRO A 11 -7.01 -10.25 1.81
N LEU A 12 -8.15 -9.56 1.78
CA LEU A 12 -8.65 -8.81 2.93
C LEU A 12 -9.28 -9.76 3.93
N TRP A 13 -8.67 -9.86 5.12
CA TRP A 13 -9.24 -10.62 6.22
C TRP A 13 -10.47 -9.90 6.76
N LEU A 14 -11.58 -10.62 6.78
CA LEU A 14 -12.88 -10.10 7.16
C LEU A 14 -13.54 -11.04 8.16
N HIS A 15 -13.99 -10.50 9.29
CA HIS A 15 -14.74 -11.29 10.26
C HIS A 15 -16.07 -11.79 9.65
N THR A 16 -16.48 -13.01 9.99
CA THR A 16 -17.72 -13.64 9.49
C THR A 16 -18.97 -12.77 9.66
N SER A 17 -19.12 -12.11 10.82
CA SER A 17 -20.26 -11.23 11.09
C SER A 17 -20.28 -9.98 10.19
N HIS A 18 -19.11 -9.49 9.78
CA HIS A 18 -19.03 -8.38 8.82
C HIS A 18 -19.31 -8.88 7.40
N ALA A 19 -18.75 -10.05 7.04
CA ALA A 19 -19.01 -10.69 5.76
C ALA A 19 -20.51 -10.96 5.53
N ALA A 20 -21.21 -11.48 6.55
CA ALA A 20 -22.65 -11.73 6.52
C ALA A 20 -23.46 -10.44 6.28
N ARG A 21 -23.09 -9.33 6.94
CA ARG A 21 -23.73 -8.02 6.73
C ARG A 21 -23.54 -7.46 5.33
N LEU A 22 -22.38 -7.73 4.71
CA LEU A 22 -22.08 -7.29 3.35
C LEU A 22 -22.57 -8.28 2.28
N GLY A 23 -23.03 -9.48 2.68
CA GLY A 23 -23.42 -10.54 1.74
C GLY A 23 -22.25 -11.11 0.94
N VAL A 24 -21.02 -11.07 1.48
CA VAL A 24 -19.80 -11.55 0.79
C VAL A 24 -19.27 -12.84 1.41
N ARG A 25 -18.59 -13.64 0.60
CA ARG A 25 -17.93 -14.90 0.97
C ARG A 25 -16.44 -14.84 0.63
N THR A 26 -15.68 -15.82 1.12
CA THR A 26 -14.27 -15.95 0.74
C THR A 26 -14.14 -16.08 -0.78
N GLY A 27 -13.25 -15.28 -1.37
CA GLY A 27 -12.99 -15.23 -2.80
C GLY A 27 -13.74 -14.11 -3.55
N ASP A 28 -14.83 -13.60 -2.99
CA ASP A 28 -15.60 -12.48 -3.55
C ASP A 28 -14.76 -11.20 -3.53
N LEU A 29 -15.05 -10.29 -4.46
CA LEU A 29 -14.40 -8.99 -4.52
C LEU A 29 -15.06 -7.99 -3.60
N VAL A 30 -14.23 -7.26 -2.88
CA VAL A 30 -14.62 -6.13 -2.04
C VAL A 30 -13.82 -4.91 -2.43
N ARG A 31 -14.46 -3.75 -2.33
CA ARG A 31 -13.81 -2.45 -2.41
C ARG A 31 -13.48 -1.96 -1.00
N VAL A 32 -12.22 -1.59 -0.80
CA VAL A 32 -11.74 -0.96 0.44
C VAL A 32 -11.53 0.52 0.14
N GLU A 33 -12.41 1.35 0.68
CA GLU A 33 -12.39 2.80 0.52
C GLU A 33 -11.60 3.45 1.65
N THR A 34 -10.67 4.31 1.27
CA THR A 34 -9.82 5.11 2.15
C THR A 34 -10.17 6.59 2.02
N GLU A 35 -9.47 7.46 2.72
CA GLU A 35 -9.70 8.90 2.61
C GLU A 35 -9.40 9.42 1.20
N ILE A 36 -8.47 8.84 0.44
CA ILE A 36 -8.02 9.37 -0.86
C ILE A 36 -8.42 8.53 -2.07
N GLY A 37 -9.12 7.42 -1.88
CA GLY A 37 -9.38 6.49 -2.97
C GLY A 37 -9.88 5.14 -2.52
N HIS A 38 -9.59 4.12 -3.32
CA HIS A 38 -9.92 2.74 -2.99
C HIS A 38 -9.06 1.73 -3.73
N PHE A 39 -9.05 0.50 -3.24
CA PHE A 39 -8.52 -0.66 -3.95
C PHE A 39 -9.51 -1.83 -3.91
N VAL A 40 -9.44 -2.70 -4.91
CA VAL A 40 -10.31 -3.87 -5.06
C VAL A 40 -9.52 -5.14 -4.81
N VAL A 41 -9.96 -5.95 -3.85
CA VAL A 41 -9.25 -7.15 -3.39
C VAL A 41 -10.23 -8.28 -3.08
N ARG A 42 -9.75 -9.53 -3.03
CA ARG A 42 -10.56 -10.67 -2.60
C ARG A 42 -10.75 -10.68 -1.09
N ALA A 43 -11.94 -11.03 -0.63
CA ALA A 43 -12.21 -11.29 0.78
C ALA A 43 -11.67 -12.66 1.22
N TRP A 44 -11.14 -12.73 2.44
CA TRP A 44 -10.87 -13.94 3.18
C TRP A 44 -11.69 -13.91 4.48
N VAL A 45 -12.79 -14.66 4.49
CA VAL A 45 -13.73 -14.66 5.62
C VAL A 45 -13.24 -15.64 6.68
N THR A 46 -13.05 -15.16 7.90
CA THR A 46 -12.48 -15.94 9.01
C THR A 46 -12.91 -15.40 10.38
N GLU A 47 -13.05 -16.28 11.38
CA GLU A 47 -13.20 -15.92 12.80
C GLU A 47 -11.87 -15.45 13.43
N GLY A 48 -10.75 -15.62 12.71
CA GLY A 48 -9.39 -15.29 13.19
C GLY A 48 -9.05 -13.79 13.26
N ILE A 49 -10.02 -12.89 13.10
CA ILE A 49 -9.84 -11.44 13.17
C ILE A 49 -10.95 -10.81 14.00
N LYS A 50 -10.65 -9.79 14.80
CA LYS A 50 -11.65 -9.13 15.65
C LYS A 50 -12.79 -8.51 14.81
N PRO A 51 -14.07 -8.68 15.19
CA PRO A 51 -15.18 -7.94 14.58
C PRO A 51 -14.94 -6.42 14.55
N GLY A 52 -15.24 -5.79 13.41
CA GLY A 52 -15.03 -4.36 13.20
C GLY A 52 -13.61 -3.98 12.74
N ILE A 53 -12.69 -4.93 12.62
CA ILE A 53 -11.35 -4.75 12.06
C ILE A 53 -11.24 -5.55 10.77
N VAL A 54 -10.51 -5.00 9.79
CA VAL A 54 -10.05 -5.70 8.60
C VAL A 54 -8.55 -5.63 8.51
N ALA A 55 -7.91 -6.64 7.92
CA ALA A 55 -6.47 -6.68 7.75
C ALA A 55 -6.11 -7.07 6.32
N CYS A 56 -5.15 -6.36 5.74
CA CYS A 56 -4.56 -6.68 4.45
C CYS A 56 -3.05 -6.56 4.58
N SER A 57 -2.32 -7.60 4.17
CA SER A 57 -0.86 -7.58 4.24
C SER A 57 -0.27 -6.65 3.18
N HIS A 58 0.71 -5.84 3.59
CA HIS A 58 1.37 -4.83 2.73
C HIS A 58 2.60 -5.38 1.97
N HIS A 59 2.95 -6.65 2.16
CA HIS A 59 4.16 -7.24 1.58
C HIS A 59 3.99 -7.70 0.12
N MET A 60 2.76 -7.65 -0.40
CA MET A 60 2.38 -8.11 -1.74
C MET A 60 1.88 -6.94 -2.59
N GLY A 61 1.62 -7.19 -3.87
CA GLY A 61 1.13 -6.20 -4.81
C GLY A 61 2.23 -5.49 -5.59
N ARG A 62 3.41 -6.09 -5.77
CA ARG A 62 4.41 -5.48 -6.66
C ARG A 62 3.85 -5.37 -8.07
N TRP A 63 4.08 -4.23 -8.71
CA TRP A 63 3.53 -3.92 -10.01
C TRP A 63 4.56 -3.22 -10.88
N LYS A 64 4.33 -3.25 -12.19
CA LYS A 64 5.15 -2.57 -13.19
C LYS A 64 4.29 -2.15 -14.39
N THR A 65 4.70 -1.12 -15.10
CA THR A 65 4.17 -0.84 -16.44
C THR A 65 4.90 -1.70 -17.48
N HIS A 66 4.43 -1.73 -18.73
CA HIS A 66 5.10 -2.49 -19.81
C HIS A 66 6.55 -2.04 -20.04
N GLU A 67 6.81 -0.75 -19.89
CA GLU A 67 8.06 -0.09 -20.29
C GLU A 67 9.22 -0.33 -19.32
N ASN A 68 8.95 -0.65 -18.05
CA ASN A 68 9.96 -0.71 -17.00
C ASN A 68 9.60 -1.72 -15.91
N GLY A 69 10.54 -2.59 -15.49
CA GLY A 69 10.40 -3.37 -14.26
C GLY A 69 11.07 -4.74 -14.28
N GLN A 70 11.38 -5.27 -13.09
CA GLN A 70 11.85 -6.64 -12.96
C GLN A 70 10.74 -7.62 -13.39
N LYS A 71 11.10 -8.63 -14.18
CA LYS A 71 10.13 -9.65 -14.65
C LYS A 71 9.58 -10.52 -13.51
N GLN A 72 10.30 -10.60 -12.39
CA GLN A 72 9.98 -11.50 -11.30
C GLN A 72 8.87 -10.93 -10.41
N MET A 73 7.76 -11.68 -10.29
CA MET A 73 6.78 -11.51 -9.20
C MET A 73 6.09 -10.13 -9.16
N MET A 74 5.80 -9.56 -10.33
CA MET A 74 5.09 -8.30 -10.48
C MET A 74 3.87 -8.47 -11.39
N ALA A 75 2.79 -7.75 -11.09
CA ALA A 75 1.68 -7.59 -12.02
C ALA A 75 2.06 -6.55 -13.07
N THR A 76 1.70 -6.80 -14.33
CA THR A 76 1.75 -5.76 -15.36
C THR A 76 0.45 -4.97 -15.29
N VAL A 77 0.59 -3.65 -15.20
CA VAL A 77 -0.54 -2.73 -15.00
C VAL A 77 -0.48 -1.59 -16.01
N ARG A 78 -1.65 -1.03 -16.28
CA ARG A 78 -1.81 0.22 -17.00
C ARG A 78 -2.21 1.30 -16.00
N LEU A 79 -1.58 2.46 -16.13
CA LEU A 79 -1.97 3.66 -15.41
C LEU A 79 -2.81 4.52 -16.35
N ASP A 80 -3.88 5.08 -15.81
CA ASP A 80 -4.68 6.13 -16.44
C ASP A 80 -4.81 7.29 -15.45
N HIS A 81 -4.85 8.52 -15.95
CA HIS A 81 -5.05 9.68 -15.09
C HIS A 81 -5.76 10.82 -15.80
N GLU A 82 -6.54 11.58 -15.03
CA GLU A 82 -7.20 12.82 -15.43
C GLU A 82 -7.03 13.84 -14.30
N GLY A 83 -6.18 14.84 -14.52
CA GLY A 83 -5.78 15.76 -13.46
C GLY A 83 -5.14 15.01 -12.28
N ASP A 84 -5.73 15.17 -11.09
CA ASP A 84 -5.31 14.55 -9.84
C ASP A 84 -5.88 13.14 -9.61
N GLN A 85 -6.79 12.68 -10.47
CA GLN A 85 -7.37 11.34 -10.37
C GLN A 85 -6.48 10.34 -11.11
N TRP A 86 -6.07 9.28 -10.43
CA TRP A 86 -5.24 8.21 -10.97
C TRP A 86 -5.93 6.85 -10.82
N GLY A 87 -5.99 6.11 -11.92
CA GLY A 87 -6.37 4.71 -11.97
C GLY A 87 -5.16 3.82 -12.25
N LEU A 88 -5.11 2.68 -11.56
CA LEU A 88 -4.20 1.58 -11.89
C LEU A 88 -5.06 0.35 -12.13
N LYS A 89 -4.95 -0.20 -13.35
CA LYS A 89 -5.68 -1.39 -13.79
C LYS A 89 -4.72 -2.52 -14.08
N ARG A 90 -5.01 -3.69 -13.52
CA ARG A 90 -4.21 -4.90 -13.76
C ARG A 90 -4.50 -5.46 -15.15
N GLU A 91 -3.44 -5.71 -15.91
CA GLU A 91 -3.53 -6.31 -17.25
C GLU A 91 -3.10 -7.77 -17.25
N SER A 92 -2.02 -8.10 -16.53
CA SER A 92 -1.57 -9.47 -16.35
C SER A 92 -0.87 -9.65 -14.99
N GLY A 93 -0.86 -10.88 -14.47
CA GLY A 93 -0.11 -11.22 -13.26
C GLY A 93 1.29 -11.75 -13.55
N ALA A 94 1.87 -12.41 -12.55
CA ALA A 94 3.10 -13.17 -12.74
C ALA A 94 2.83 -14.43 -13.57
N GLY A 95 3.91 -15.01 -14.11
CA GLY A 95 3.86 -16.29 -14.80
C GLY A 95 5.25 -16.80 -15.13
N PRO A 96 5.35 -17.99 -15.74
CA PRO A 96 6.61 -18.53 -16.23
C PRO A 96 7.32 -17.59 -17.20
N TYR A 97 8.65 -17.53 -17.11
CA TYR A 97 9.47 -16.84 -18.10
C TYR A 97 10.85 -17.50 -18.22
N GLU A 98 11.45 -17.39 -19.40
CA GLU A 98 12.82 -17.87 -19.65
C GLU A 98 13.85 -16.95 -19.00
N SER A 99 14.82 -17.57 -18.31
CA SER A 99 15.98 -16.89 -17.71
C SER A 99 17.13 -17.88 -17.50
N SER A 100 18.28 -17.41 -17.01
CA SER A 100 19.39 -18.27 -16.62
C SER A 100 19.08 -19.15 -15.39
N ASP A 101 18.02 -18.84 -14.64
CA ASP A 101 17.51 -19.62 -13.52
C ASP A 101 16.35 -20.51 -14.00
N ALA A 102 16.59 -21.82 -14.14
CA ALA A 102 15.62 -22.79 -14.67
C ALA A 102 14.31 -22.89 -13.85
N ASP A 103 14.31 -22.47 -12.58
CA ASP A 103 13.10 -22.49 -11.76
C ASP A 103 12.12 -21.36 -12.16
N THR A 104 12.51 -20.36 -12.99
CA THR A 104 11.57 -19.30 -13.44
C THR A 104 10.51 -19.81 -14.40
N LEU A 105 10.75 -20.93 -15.07
CA LEU A 105 9.74 -21.63 -15.88
C LEU A 105 8.73 -22.44 -15.04
N ARG A 106 9.03 -22.65 -13.75
CA ARG A 106 8.17 -23.44 -12.83
C ARG A 106 7.18 -22.59 -12.04
N ILE A 107 7.10 -21.28 -12.30
CA ILE A 107 6.16 -20.38 -11.62
C ILE A 107 4.73 -20.78 -12.00
N TRP A 108 3.99 -21.35 -11.05
CA TRP A 108 2.64 -21.86 -11.29
C TRP A 108 1.51 -20.91 -10.87
N TRP A 109 1.82 -19.84 -10.13
CA TRP A 109 0.86 -18.86 -9.66
C TRP A 109 0.85 -17.59 -10.54
N ASN A 110 -0.34 -17.01 -10.70
CA ASN A 110 -0.51 -15.74 -11.43
C ASN A 110 -0.73 -14.55 -10.49
N ASP A 111 -1.36 -14.80 -9.36
CA ASP A 111 -1.65 -13.75 -8.39
C ASP A 111 -0.39 -13.31 -7.64
N VAL A 112 -0.23 -12.01 -7.48
CA VAL A 112 0.87 -11.37 -6.75
C VAL A 112 0.37 -10.34 -5.75
N GLY A 113 -0.95 -10.33 -5.48
CA GLY A 113 -1.62 -9.41 -4.58
C GLY A 113 -1.90 -8.03 -5.17
N VAL A 114 -2.32 -7.11 -4.29
CA VAL A 114 -2.75 -5.74 -4.59
C VAL A 114 -1.92 -4.74 -3.79
N HIS A 115 -1.47 -3.65 -4.44
CA HIS A 115 -0.63 -2.62 -3.80
C HIS A 115 -1.46 -1.62 -2.97
N GLN A 116 -2.06 -2.08 -1.87
CA GLN A 116 -3.00 -1.28 -1.08
C GLN A 116 -2.42 0.08 -0.61
N ASN A 117 -1.10 0.15 -0.33
CA ASN A 117 -0.44 1.34 0.22
C ASN A 117 -0.62 2.60 -0.62
N LEU A 118 -0.89 2.46 -1.94
CA LEU A 118 -1.14 3.62 -2.81
C LEU A 118 -2.36 4.43 -2.37
N THR A 119 -3.33 3.76 -1.73
CA THR A 119 -4.59 4.35 -1.32
C THR A 119 -4.54 4.95 0.09
N PHE A 120 -3.43 4.86 0.81
CA PHE A 120 -3.35 5.39 2.17
C PHE A 120 -2.55 6.70 2.19
N PRO A 121 -3.16 7.83 2.58
CA PRO A 121 -2.47 9.11 2.66
C PRO A 121 -1.42 9.12 3.77
N VAL A 122 -0.46 10.05 3.65
CA VAL A 122 0.61 10.22 4.64
C VAL A 122 0.08 10.90 5.90
N HIS A 123 0.05 10.15 7.00
CA HIS A 123 -0.28 10.63 8.34
C HIS A 123 0.97 10.69 9.22
N PRO A 124 1.70 11.81 9.29
CA PRO A 124 2.79 11.95 10.25
C PRO A 124 2.26 12.03 11.68
N ASP A 125 2.74 11.14 12.54
CA ASP A 125 2.50 11.17 13.97
C ASP A 125 2.93 12.55 14.54
N PRO A 126 2.06 13.26 15.27
CA PRO A 126 2.32 14.61 15.77
C PRO A 126 3.62 14.77 16.58
N ILE A 127 4.08 13.70 17.25
CA ILE A 127 5.22 13.75 18.16
C ILE A 127 6.51 13.32 17.47
N SER A 128 6.50 12.15 16.83
CA SER A 128 7.68 11.51 16.26
C SER A 128 7.89 11.80 14.77
N GLY A 129 6.84 12.24 14.06
CA GLY A 129 6.82 12.40 12.61
C GLY A 129 6.81 11.08 11.83
N MET A 130 6.73 9.92 12.49
CA MET A 130 6.62 8.62 11.83
C MET A 130 5.25 8.44 11.19
N HIS A 131 5.15 7.64 10.13
CA HIS A 131 3.87 7.40 9.46
C HIS A 131 2.94 6.51 10.30
N CYS A 132 1.68 6.93 10.47
CA CYS A 132 0.61 6.16 11.12
C CYS A 132 -0.05 5.19 10.12
N TRP A 133 0.33 3.91 10.21
CA TRP A 133 -0.09 2.86 9.27
C TRP A 133 -1.51 2.31 9.49
N HIS A 134 -2.08 2.46 10.68
CA HIS A 134 -3.43 1.98 10.97
C HIS A 134 -4.43 3.10 10.71
N GLN A 135 -5.30 2.91 9.73
CA GLN A 135 -6.25 3.93 9.29
C GLN A 135 -7.67 3.34 9.21
N ALA A 136 -8.67 4.20 9.43
CA ALA A 136 -10.06 3.83 9.25
C ALA A 136 -10.37 3.68 7.75
N VAL A 137 -11.14 2.65 7.41
CA VAL A 137 -11.58 2.36 6.04
C VAL A 137 -13.05 1.99 6.03
N ARG A 138 -13.69 2.10 4.87
CA ARG A 138 -15.01 1.54 4.61
C ARG A 138 -14.87 0.36 3.65
N VAL A 139 -15.48 -0.77 3.99
CA VAL A 139 -15.49 -1.97 3.16
C VAL A 139 -16.89 -2.18 2.63
N ARG A 140 -17.00 -2.46 1.33
CA ARG A 140 -18.26 -2.76 0.65
C ARG A 140 -18.05 -3.81 -0.44
N PRO A 141 -19.11 -4.48 -0.92
CA PRO A 141 -19.01 -5.31 -2.11
C PRO A 141 -18.43 -4.50 -3.27
N ALA A 142 -17.59 -5.15 -4.09
CA ALA A 142 -17.07 -4.53 -5.30
C ALA A 142 -18.21 -4.22 -6.29
N GLU A 143 -18.05 -3.16 -7.07
CA GLU A 143 -19.01 -2.80 -8.11
C GLU A 143 -18.96 -3.78 -9.29
N PRO A 144 -20.02 -3.89 -10.12
CA PRO A 144 -20.00 -4.76 -11.30
C PRO A 144 -18.86 -4.46 -12.30
N THR A 145 -18.37 -3.22 -12.32
CA THR A 145 -17.27 -2.80 -13.19
C THR A 145 -15.88 -2.98 -12.56
N ASP A 146 -15.81 -3.26 -11.26
CA ASP A 146 -14.55 -3.43 -10.54
C ASP A 146 -13.86 -4.73 -10.94
N LYS A 147 -12.55 -4.67 -11.13
CA LYS A 147 -11.71 -5.85 -11.34
C LYS A 147 -10.74 -6.01 -10.19
N TYR A 148 -10.35 -7.26 -9.95
CA TYR A 148 -9.36 -7.58 -8.93
C TYR A 148 -8.04 -6.84 -9.18
N GLY A 149 -7.55 -6.11 -8.18
CA GLY A 149 -6.32 -5.33 -8.26
C GLY A 149 -6.49 -3.92 -8.83
N ASP A 150 -7.72 -3.51 -9.18
CA ASP A 150 -7.99 -2.11 -9.52
C ASP A 150 -7.72 -1.21 -8.31
N ILE A 151 -7.09 -0.06 -8.57
CA ILE A 151 -6.78 0.97 -7.59
C ILE A 151 -7.19 2.31 -8.19
N HIS A 152 -7.81 3.17 -7.39
CA HIS A 152 -8.11 4.55 -7.74
C HIS A 152 -7.68 5.49 -6.61
N VAL A 153 -7.02 6.60 -6.93
CA VAL A 153 -6.54 7.58 -5.94
C VAL A 153 -6.66 9.02 -6.44
N ASP A 154 -6.82 9.94 -5.50
CA ASP A 154 -6.81 11.38 -5.69
C ASP A 154 -5.53 12.00 -5.07
N THR A 155 -4.65 12.53 -5.90
CA THR A 155 -3.37 13.11 -5.46
C THR A 155 -3.51 14.47 -4.78
N ALA A 156 -4.51 15.28 -5.15
CA ALA A 156 -4.80 16.54 -4.49
C ALA A 156 -5.27 16.28 -3.06
N LYS A 157 -6.20 15.34 -2.88
CA LYS A 157 -6.69 14.95 -1.55
C LYS A 157 -5.58 14.35 -0.69
N SER A 158 -4.70 13.53 -1.27
CA SER A 158 -3.50 13.05 -0.58
C SER A 158 -2.64 14.20 -0.04
N ARG A 159 -2.45 15.26 -0.84
CA ARG A 159 -1.69 16.45 -0.44
C ARG A 159 -2.40 17.24 0.66
N GLU A 160 -3.72 17.38 0.60
CA GLU A 160 -4.54 18.05 1.62
C GLU A 160 -4.47 17.33 2.96
N VAL A 161 -4.69 16.02 2.97
CA VAL A 161 -4.63 15.19 4.18
C VAL A 161 -3.24 15.28 4.81
N TYR A 162 -2.17 15.15 4.00
CA TYR A 162 -0.81 15.33 4.50
C TYR A 162 -0.61 16.69 5.17
N LYS A 163 -1.07 17.80 4.56
CA LYS A 163 -0.93 19.14 5.14
C LYS A 163 -1.72 19.29 6.45
N LYS A 164 -2.92 18.72 6.53
CA LYS A 164 -3.76 18.72 7.74
C LYS A 164 -3.08 18.02 8.92
N TRP A 165 -2.42 16.88 8.67
CA TRP A 165 -1.67 16.17 9.70
C TRP A 165 -0.35 16.87 10.03
N LEU A 166 0.38 17.37 9.02
CA LEU A 166 1.62 18.11 9.21
C LEU A 166 1.43 19.32 10.13
N ALA A 167 0.31 20.03 10.02
CA ALA A 167 -0.01 21.19 10.88
C ALA A 167 -0.11 20.84 12.37
N GLN A 168 -0.28 19.55 12.72
CA GLN A 168 -0.34 19.07 14.11
C GLN A 168 1.04 18.60 14.62
N THR A 169 2.04 18.52 13.74
CA THR A 169 3.36 17.99 14.07
C THR A 169 4.25 19.01 14.77
N ARG A 170 5.21 18.50 15.56
CA ARG A 170 6.27 19.30 16.17
C ARG A 170 7.36 19.62 15.16
N PRO A 171 7.63 20.90 14.84
CA PRO A 171 8.70 21.26 13.91
C PRO A 171 10.07 20.92 14.47
N ALA A 172 10.90 20.24 13.66
CA ALA A 172 12.27 19.88 14.06
C ALA A 172 13.15 21.10 14.36
N ALA A 173 12.86 22.27 13.79
CA ALA A 173 13.62 23.50 14.08
C ALA A 173 13.44 23.99 15.53
N GLU A 174 12.33 23.65 16.18
CA GLU A 174 11.98 24.10 17.52
C GLU A 174 12.17 22.98 18.56
N TYR A 175 11.80 21.74 18.20
CA TYR A 175 11.73 20.61 19.14
C TYR A 175 12.93 19.66 19.04
N SER A 176 13.76 19.74 17.99
CA SER A 176 14.95 18.89 17.90
C SER A 176 16.04 19.39 18.86
N PRO A 177 16.60 18.54 19.73
CA PRO A 177 17.56 18.99 20.75
C PRO A 177 18.89 19.48 20.17
N ASN A 178 19.18 19.18 18.91
CA ASN A 178 20.39 19.59 18.20
C ASN A 178 20.10 20.18 16.81
N GLY A 179 18.84 20.57 16.53
CA GLY A 179 18.44 21.14 15.24
C GLY A 179 18.57 20.18 14.05
N GLU A 180 18.67 18.87 14.28
CA GLU A 180 18.70 17.86 13.22
C GLU A 180 17.28 17.40 12.86
N ARG A 181 17.07 17.00 11.60
CA ARG A 181 15.80 16.45 11.08
C ARG A 181 15.35 15.18 11.81
N ARG A 182 16.27 14.48 12.46
CA ARG A 182 16.07 13.21 13.15
C ARG A 182 17.24 12.93 14.09
N PRO A 183 17.03 12.24 15.21
CA PRO A 183 18.12 11.89 16.13
C PRO A 183 19.26 11.07 15.50
N TYR A 184 20.50 11.56 15.64
CA TYR A 184 21.69 10.82 15.21
C TYR A 184 22.01 9.59 16.06
N TRP A 185 21.64 9.59 17.35
CA TRP A 185 21.95 8.49 18.27
C TRP A 185 21.06 7.25 18.10
N MET A 186 19.98 7.33 17.30
CA MET A 186 19.18 6.14 16.98
C MET A 186 19.95 5.20 16.04
N LEU A 187 20.04 3.92 16.42
CA LEU A 187 20.61 2.86 15.60
C LEU A 187 19.77 2.67 14.33
N ARG A 188 20.43 2.60 13.17
CA ARG A 188 19.79 2.39 11.87
C ARG A 188 20.67 1.56 10.94
N PRO A 189 20.10 0.56 10.24
CA PRO A 189 20.72 0.00 9.05
C PRO A 189 20.95 1.12 8.01
N LEU A 190 22.11 1.11 7.34
CA LEU A 190 22.46 2.09 6.31
C LEU A 190 22.35 3.55 6.81
N LYS A 191 22.97 3.82 7.97
CA LYS A 191 22.96 5.15 8.60
C LYS A 191 23.49 6.22 7.63
N PRO A 192 22.70 7.27 7.31
CA PRO A 192 23.16 8.34 6.41
C PRO A 192 24.39 9.08 6.96
N ALA A 193 25.16 9.70 6.07
CA ALA A 193 26.22 10.63 6.45
C ALA A 193 25.65 11.85 7.21
N ARG A 194 26.48 12.50 8.03
CA ARG A 194 26.04 13.43 9.08
C ARG A 194 25.42 14.71 8.52
N GLU A 195 25.86 15.16 7.37
CA GLU A 195 25.33 16.29 6.62
C GLU A 195 23.84 16.13 6.25
N PHE A 196 23.37 14.89 6.03
CA PHE A 196 21.96 14.60 5.70
C PHE A 196 21.03 14.60 6.92
N TYR A 197 21.55 14.92 8.10
CA TYR A 197 20.76 15.17 9.31
C TYR A 197 20.43 16.65 9.47
N LYS A 198 21.18 17.55 8.83
CA LYS A 198 20.95 18.99 8.92
C LYS A 198 19.60 19.38 8.31
N LEU A 199 18.89 20.29 8.96
CA LEU A 199 17.75 20.96 8.36
C LEU A 199 18.19 21.70 7.08
N PRO A 200 17.31 21.83 6.07
CA PRO A 200 17.66 22.66 4.93
C PRO A 200 17.86 24.09 5.43
N ASN A 201 18.87 24.80 4.90
CA ASN A 201 18.98 26.24 5.13
C ASN A 201 17.62 26.84 4.76
N GLN A 202 17.01 27.58 5.68
CA GLN A 202 15.71 28.21 5.42
C GLN A 202 15.81 28.97 4.10
N LEU A 203 15.02 28.57 3.11
CA LEU A 203 14.64 29.48 2.05
C LEU A 203 13.79 30.53 2.76
N THR A 204 14.43 31.64 3.11
CA THR A 204 13.77 32.90 3.48
C THR A 204 12.71 33.26 2.46
#